data_AF-A0A177EJI0-F1
#
_entry.id   AF-A0A177EJI0-F1
#
_cell.length_a   1.000
_cell.length_b   1.000
_cell.length_c   1.000
_cell.angle_alpha   90.00
_cell.angle_beta   90.00
_cell.angle_gamma   90.00
#
_symmetry.space_group_name_H-M   'P 1'
#
loop_
_entity.id
_entity.type
_entity.pdbx_description
1 polymer ?
#
loop_
_entity_poly.entity_id
_entity_poly.type
_entity_poly.pdbx_seq_one_letter_code
_entity_poly.pdbx_strand_id
1 'polypeptide(L)'
;MVPSYTRIPVSIEDPAHNDLYKYSDHVETMLLNLFTCLTYNPETNLCSTVHMHGASTALIEFFNKYSVPTESASQTKHRDWCKVVSRLNNPKIRYVRESRIELCGGLENILYVICELFPLNHAMRNTIVNTIHISRNPKNTNIERMKKLQELFLNTLNYCLAGNHQISSSTSLLIPHSANNQIIDIFGNITLVFERNNKKESIKLISFPTQSSFILLSEFKDYSEDIKNEIKGLNEKYSSTNKYTGNIISNYLNNTLE
;
A
#
# COMPACT_ATOMS: atom_id res chain seq x y z
N MET A 1 -7.34 9.55 6.27
CA MET A 1 -6.10 9.56 7.06
C MET A 1 -5.52 8.16 7.01
N VAL A 2 -4.26 8.04 6.62
CA VAL A 2 -3.41 6.87 6.73
C VAL A 2 -2.80 6.83 8.15
N PRO A 3 -2.25 5.70 8.59
CA PRO A 3 -1.55 5.66 9.87
C PRO A 3 -0.36 6.64 9.89
N SER A 4 -0.15 7.34 11.00
CA SER A 4 1.05 8.16 11.20
C SER A 4 2.24 7.23 11.47
N TYR A 5 3.19 7.21 10.54
CA TYR A 5 4.47 6.53 10.70
C TYR A 5 5.50 7.59 11.11
N THR A 6 6.04 7.50 12.32
CA THR A 6 7.30 8.18 12.64
C THR A 6 8.37 7.64 11.69
N ARG A 7 9.20 8.49 11.07
CA ARG A 7 10.23 8.01 10.14
C ARG A 7 11.51 7.71 10.92
N ILE A 8 12.04 6.49 10.78
CA ILE A 8 13.43 6.16 11.11
C ILE A 8 14.21 6.01 9.79
N PRO A 9 15.49 6.44 9.71
CA PRO A 9 16.28 6.32 8.48
C PRO A 9 16.38 4.86 8.01
N VAL A 10 16.35 4.68 6.70
CA VAL A 10 16.57 3.39 6.03
C VAL A 10 17.96 2.88 6.42
N SER A 11 18.02 1.77 7.18
CA SER A 11 19.25 1.01 7.34
C SER A 11 19.52 0.28 6.02
N ILE A 12 20.54 0.74 5.30
CA ILE A 12 21.11 0.01 4.16
C ILE A 12 21.99 -1.08 4.79
N GLU A 13 21.46 -2.29 4.98
CA GLU A 13 22.27 -3.44 5.35
C GLU A 13 22.80 -4.17 4.09
N ASP A 14 24.09 -4.49 4.16
CA ASP A 14 25.00 -5.01 3.14
C ASP A 14 24.57 -6.38 2.55
N PRO A 15 24.92 -6.72 1.29
CA PRO A 15 24.42 -7.89 0.58
C PRO A 15 25.39 -9.07 0.70
N ALA A 16 25.15 -10.00 1.62
CA ALA A 16 25.93 -11.23 1.65
C ALA A 16 25.17 -12.43 2.22
N HIS A 17 24.15 -12.93 1.51
CA HIS A 17 23.71 -14.33 1.67
C HIS A 17 23.03 -14.88 0.38
N ASN A 18 23.74 -15.80 -0.29
CA ASN A 18 23.30 -16.83 -1.25
C ASN A 18 22.21 -16.46 -2.29
N ASP A 19 22.66 -16.12 -3.49
CA ASP A 19 21.87 -15.53 -4.61
C ASP A 19 21.01 -16.49 -5.46
N LEU A 20 20.67 -17.71 -5.01
CA LEU A 20 19.87 -18.65 -5.84
C LEU A 20 18.38 -18.77 -5.45
N TYR A 21 17.95 -18.23 -4.30
CA TYR A 21 16.55 -18.33 -3.86
C TYR A 21 16.07 -17.10 -3.05
N LYS A 22 16.34 -15.88 -3.51
CA LYS A 22 15.73 -14.68 -2.90
C LYS A 22 14.22 -14.66 -3.18
N TYR A 23 13.45 -15.08 -2.19
CA TYR A 23 12.03 -14.79 -2.08
C TYR A 23 11.87 -13.28 -1.90
N SER A 24 11.08 -12.64 -2.74
CA SER A 24 10.84 -11.20 -2.68
C SER A 24 9.37 -10.95 -2.36
N ASP A 25 9.09 -10.41 -1.17
CA ASP A 25 7.73 -10.14 -0.68
C ASP A 25 7.28 -8.69 -0.92
N HIS A 26 7.85 -8.03 -1.93
CA HIS A 26 7.61 -6.62 -2.19
C HIS A 26 6.13 -6.33 -2.48
N VAL A 27 5.45 -7.21 -3.22
CA VAL A 27 4.04 -7.05 -3.58
C VAL A 27 3.16 -7.26 -2.35
N GLU A 28 3.45 -8.31 -1.59
CA GLU A 28 2.79 -8.66 -0.34
C GLU A 28 2.92 -7.49 0.65
N THR A 29 4.12 -6.95 0.82
CA THR A 29 4.40 -5.80 1.70
C THR A 29 3.64 -4.55 1.25
N MET A 30 3.66 -4.25 -0.06
CA MET A 30 2.89 -3.13 -0.62
C MET A 30 1.39 -3.30 -0.35
N LEU A 31 0.84 -4.50 -0.53
CA LEU A 31 -0.56 -4.79 -0.25
C LEU A 31 -0.87 -4.69 1.24
N LEU A 32 0.00 -5.15 2.14
CA LEU A 32 -0.18 -4.99 3.59
C LEU A 32 -0.34 -3.52 3.95
N ASN A 33 0.54 -2.66 3.44
CA ASN A 33 0.50 -1.22 3.72
C ASN A 33 -0.74 -0.56 3.13
N LEU A 34 -1.11 -0.91 1.90
CA LEU A 34 -2.34 -0.45 1.27
C LEU A 34 -3.57 -0.82 2.10
N PHE A 35 -3.72 -2.10 2.46
CA PHE A 35 -4.86 -2.57 3.23
C PHE A 35 -4.90 -1.96 4.63
N THR A 36 -3.75 -1.78 5.27
CA THR A 36 -3.66 -1.07 6.56
C THR A 36 -4.24 0.34 6.44
N CYS A 37 -3.89 1.10 5.39
CA CYS A 37 -4.45 2.43 5.15
C CYS A 37 -5.98 2.40 4.93
N LEU A 38 -6.49 1.37 4.27
CA LEU A 38 -7.91 1.22 3.96
C LEU A 38 -8.76 0.77 5.16
N THR A 39 -8.19 -0.03 6.05
CA THR A 39 -8.84 -0.49 7.29
C THR A 39 -8.76 0.53 8.42
N TYR A 40 -7.82 1.46 8.36
CA TYR A 40 -7.50 2.34 9.47
C TYR A 40 -8.62 3.35 9.75
N ASN A 41 -9.02 3.48 11.00
CA ASN A 41 -9.90 4.53 11.46
C ASN A 41 -9.12 5.52 12.35
N PRO A 42 -8.91 6.77 11.92
CA PRO A 42 -8.21 7.79 12.71
C PRO A 42 -8.90 8.16 14.03
N GLU A 43 -10.23 7.97 14.17
CA GLU A 43 -10.93 8.30 15.42
C GLU A 43 -10.64 7.29 16.53
N THR A 44 -10.52 6.01 16.16
CA THR A 44 -10.22 4.93 17.12
C THR A 44 -8.75 4.56 17.15
N ASN A 45 -7.95 5.08 16.21
CA ASN A 45 -6.55 4.70 15.96
C ASN A 45 -6.36 3.18 15.76
N LEU A 46 -7.34 2.52 15.13
CA LEU A 46 -7.36 1.07 14.93
C LEU A 46 -7.74 0.73 13.50
N CYS A 47 -7.16 -0.35 12.99
CA CYS A 47 -7.59 -1.03 11.78
C CYS A 47 -8.82 -1.90 12.08
N SER A 48 -9.83 -1.81 11.23
CA SER A 48 -11.06 -2.59 11.33
C SER A 48 -11.51 -3.05 9.95
N THR A 49 -12.14 -4.23 9.91
CA THR A 49 -12.78 -4.81 8.72
C THR A 49 -14.31 -4.74 8.80
N VAL A 50 -14.87 -4.05 9.81
CA VAL A 50 -16.34 -3.97 10.00
C VAL A 50 -17.05 -3.36 8.78
N HIS A 51 -16.41 -2.42 8.08
CA HIS A 51 -16.92 -1.81 6.85
C HIS A 51 -16.61 -2.61 5.57
N MET A 52 -15.84 -3.70 5.68
CA MET A 52 -15.37 -4.51 4.55
C MET A 52 -16.35 -5.64 4.26
N HIS A 53 -17.56 -5.28 3.83
CA HIS A 53 -18.60 -6.26 3.49
C HIS A 53 -18.12 -7.24 2.42
N GLY A 54 -18.23 -8.54 2.70
CA GLY A 54 -17.78 -9.59 1.80
C GLY A 54 -16.28 -9.85 1.82
N ALA A 55 -15.53 -9.33 2.80
CA ALA A 55 -14.16 -9.74 3.05
C ALA A 55 -14.06 -11.23 3.39
N SER A 56 -12.99 -11.86 2.93
CA SER A 56 -12.66 -13.24 3.25
C SER A 56 -12.37 -13.42 4.75
N THR A 57 -12.65 -14.61 5.27
CA THR A 57 -12.37 -14.96 6.67
C THR A 57 -10.91 -14.71 7.04
N ALA A 58 -9.96 -15.09 6.17
CA ALA A 58 -8.53 -14.88 6.41
C ALA A 58 -8.16 -13.39 6.57
N LEU A 59 -8.76 -12.51 5.75
CA LEU A 59 -8.53 -11.07 5.86
C LEU A 59 -9.11 -10.51 7.17
N ILE A 60 -10.32 -10.93 7.54
CA ILE A 60 -10.97 -10.52 8.79
C ILE A 60 -10.16 -10.96 10.00
N GLU A 61 -9.77 -12.23 10.06
CA GLU A 61 -8.95 -12.79 11.15
C GLU A 61 -7.61 -12.08 11.28
N PHE A 62 -6.96 -11.75 10.15
CA PHE A 62 -5.70 -11.02 10.16
C PHE A 62 -5.83 -9.65 10.84
N PHE A 63 -6.81 -8.84 10.42
CA PHE A 63 -6.98 -7.50 10.98
C PHE A 63 -7.61 -7.49 12.38
N ASN A 64 -8.34 -8.53 12.77
CA ASN A 64 -8.76 -8.72 14.15
C ASN A 64 -7.55 -8.99 15.07
N LYS A 65 -6.58 -9.79 14.59
CA LYS A 65 -5.34 -10.09 15.32
C LYS A 65 -4.38 -8.91 15.36
N TYR A 66 -4.29 -8.14 14.28
CA TYR A 66 -3.33 -7.05 14.09
C TYR A 66 -4.03 -5.70 13.89
N SER A 67 -4.98 -5.37 14.75
CA SER A 67 -5.81 -4.17 14.65
C SER A 67 -5.05 -2.88 14.94
N VAL A 68 -4.04 -2.93 15.81
CA VAL A 68 -3.22 -1.75 16.11
C VAL A 68 -2.23 -1.50 14.97
N PRO A 69 -2.26 -0.34 14.28
CA PRO A 69 -1.24 0.00 13.31
C PRO A 69 0.11 0.16 14.00
N THR A 70 1.16 -0.37 13.38
CA THR A 70 2.53 -0.31 13.88
C THR A 70 3.41 0.28 12.80
N GLU A 71 4.43 1.04 13.20
CA GLU A 71 5.33 1.72 12.26
C GLU A 71 6.01 0.73 11.31
N SER A 72 6.49 -0.37 11.86
CA SER A 72 7.02 -1.53 11.13
C SER A 72 6.18 -2.76 11.42
N ALA A 73 6.04 -3.63 10.43
CA ALA A 73 5.44 -4.95 10.64
C ALA A 73 6.47 -5.84 11.35
N SER A 74 6.08 -6.48 12.45
CA SER A 74 6.89 -7.56 13.00
C SER A 74 7.01 -8.69 11.98
N GLN A 75 8.10 -9.45 12.04
CA GLN A 75 8.29 -10.61 11.17
C GLN A 75 7.10 -11.59 11.25
N THR A 76 6.50 -11.74 12.43
CA THR A 76 5.28 -12.56 12.64
C THR A 76 4.07 -11.98 11.91
N LYS A 77 3.81 -10.67 12.03
CA LYS A 77 2.71 -9.99 11.31
C LYS A 77 2.88 -10.13 9.81
N HIS A 78 4.09 -9.90 9.31
CA HIS A 78 4.41 -10.01 7.89
C HIS A 78 4.23 -11.45 7.36
N ARG A 79 4.75 -12.45 8.09
CA ARG A 79 4.57 -13.87 7.73
C ARG A 79 3.10 -14.28 7.71
N ASP A 80 2.32 -13.83 8.68
CA ASP A 80 0.88 -14.10 8.71
C ASP A 80 0.15 -13.41 7.54
N TRP A 81 0.56 -12.19 7.17
CA TRP A 81 0.03 -11.50 6.00
C TRP A 81 0.34 -12.27 4.70
N CYS A 82 1.58 -12.75 4.52
CA CYS A 82 1.95 -13.54 3.35
C CYS A 82 1.07 -14.80 3.20
N LYS A 83 0.59 -15.39 4.31
CA LYS A 83 -0.38 -16.50 4.25
C LYS A 83 -1.74 -16.07 3.72
N VAL A 84 -2.19 -14.85 4.04
CA VAL A 84 -3.48 -14.31 3.57
C VAL A 84 -3.50 -14.17 2.05
N VAL A 85 -2.39 -13.79 1.44
CA VAL A 85 -2.31 -13.48 -0.01
C VAL A 85 -1.65 -14.58 -0.86
N SER A 86 -1.14 -15.64 -0.23
CA SER A 86 -0.58 -16.80 -0.92
C SER A 86 -1.64 -17.86 -1.22
N ARG A 87 -1.41 -18.64 -2.28
CA ARG A 87 -2.22 -19.81 -2.65
C ARG A 87 -3.72 -19.54 -2.79
N LEU A 88 -4.10 -18.32 -3.18
CA LEU A 88 -5.49 -17.91 -3.40
C LEU A 88 -6.14 -18.78 -4.49
N ASN A 89 -7.46 -19.00 -4.45
CA ASN A 89 -8.08 -20.01 -5.31
C ASN A 89 -8.29 -19.56 -6.77
N ASN A 90 -8.26 -18.25 -7.04
CA ASN A 90 -8.44 -17.74 -8.39
C ASN A 90 -7.28 -18.14 -9.32
N PRO A 91 -7.55 -18.91 -10.39
CA PRO A 91 -6.52 -19.38 -11.33
C PRO A 91 -5.94 -18.25 -12.20
N LYS A 92 -6.57 -17.07 -12.20
CA LYS A 92 -6.05 -15.89 -12.92
C LYS A 92 -5.00 -15.12 -12.13
N ILE A 93 -4.82 -15.44 -10.84
CA ILE A 93 -3.75 -14.86 -10.03
C ILE A 93 -2.43 -15.52 -10.42
N ARG A 94 -1.48 -14.68 -10.82
CA ARG A 94 -0.12 -15.05 -11.18
C ARG A 94 0.80 -14.96 -9.97
N TYR A 95 1.59 -16.00 -9.84
CA TYR A 95 2.68 -16.11 -8.89
C TYR A 95 3.97 -16.31 -9.67
N VAL A 96 5.09 -15.85 -9.11
CA VAL A 96 6.42 -16.01 -9.70
C VAL A 96 6.79 -17.49 -9.83
N ARG A 97 6.26 -18.33 -8.93
CA ARG A 97 6.59 -19.76 -8.81
C ARG A 97 5.35 -20.62 -8.55
N GLU A 98 5.46 -21.90 -8.88
CA GLU A 98 4.44 -22.94 -8.62
C GLU A 98 4.09 -23.14 -7.14
N SER A 99 4.96 -22.71 -6.21
CA SER A 99 4.64 -22.73 -4.78
C SER A 99 3.51 -21.77 -4.39
N ARG A 100 3.21 -20.79 -5.27
CA ARG A 100 2.15 -19.78 -5.14
C ARG A 100 2.25 -18.95 -3.86
N ILE A 101 3.48 -18.61 -3.49
CA ILE A 101 3.78 -17.80 -2.29
C ILE A 101 4.26 -16.38 -2.61
N GLU A 102 4.69 -16.13 -3.85
CA GLU A 102 5.30 -14.87 -4.30
C GLU A 102 4.48 -14.32 -5.47
N LEU A 103 3.79 -13.20 -5.25
CA LEU A 103 2.88 -12.58 -6.22
C LEU A 103 3.63 -11.83 -7.32
N CYS A 104 3.09 -11.86 -8.53
CA CYS A 104 3.50 -10.90 -9.57
C CYS A 104 2.88 -9.52 -9.28
N GLY A 105 3.64 -8.44 -9.44
CA GLY A 105 3.22 -7.09 -9.01
C GLY A 105 2.24 -6.35 -9.92
N GLY A 106 1.93 -6.83 -11.12
CA GLY A 106 1.18 -6.02 -12.08
C GLY A 106 -0.28 -5.76 -11.68
N LEU A 107 -0.84 -4.66 -12.18
CA LEU A 107 -2.12 -4.11 -11.75
C LEU A 107 -3.30 -5.06 -12.00
N GLU A 108 -3.30 -5.77 -13.13
CA GLU A 108 -4.32 -6.78 -13.42
C GLU A 108 -4.24 -7.93 -12.40
N ASN A 109 -3.03 -8.31 -11.98
CA ASN A 109 -2.85 -9.34 -10.97
C ASN A 109 -3.35 -8.90 -9.60
N ILE A 110 -3.03 -7.67 -9.20
CA ILE A 110 -3.49 -7.07 -7.94
C ILE A 110 -5.02 -7.02 -7.89
N LEU A 111 -5.69 -6.66 -8.98
CA LEU A 111 -7.15 -6.69 -9.08
C LEU A 111 -7.73 -8.10 -8.83
N TYR A 112 -7.08 -9.15 -9.34
CA TYR A 112 -7.51 -10.53 -9.07
C TYR A 112 -7.24 -10.96 -7.63
N VAL A 113 -6.17 -10.48 -7.00
CA VAL A 113 -5.93 -10.70 -5.56
C VAL A 113 -7.04 -10.05 -4.74
N ILE A 114 -7.38 -8.80 -5.03
CA ILE A 114 -8.48 -8.09 -4.34
C ILE A 114 -9.82 -8.85 -4.55
N CYS A 115 -10.10 -9.37 -5.75
CA CYS A 115 -11.28 -10.21 -6.03
C CYS A 115 -11.39 -11.49 -5.20
N GLU A 116 -10.28 -12.01 -4.69
CA GLU A 116 -10.27 -13.21 -3.84
C GLU A 116 -10.30 -12.85 -2.36
N LEU A 117 -9.64 -11.77 -1.97
CA LEU A 117 -9.69 -11.25 -0.60
C LEU A 117 -11.08 -10.70 -0.25
N PHE A 118 -11.81 -10.24 -1.26
CA PHE A 118 -13.22 -9.94 -1.21
C PHE A 118 -13.90 -10.86 -2.21
N PRO A 119 -14.43 -12.02 -1.80
CA PRO A 119 -15.44 -12.73 -2.59
C PRO A 119 -16.68 -11.83 -2.70
N LEU A 120 -16.55 -10.82 -3.57
CA LEU A 120 -17.55 -9.80 -3.87
C LEU A 120 -18.82 -10.47 -4.38
N ASN A 121 -19.91 -9.71 -4.41
CA ASN A 121 -21.08 -10.13 -5.17
C ASN A 121 -20.66 -10.55 -6.60
N HIS A 122 -21.33 -11.55 -7.17
CA HIS A 122 -21.00 -12.07 -8.50
C HIS A 122 -20.92 -10.95 -9.57
N ALA A 123 -21.70 -9.88 -9.40
CA ALA A 123 -21.70 -8.73 -10.29
C ALA A 123 -20.34 -8.00 -10.37
N MET A 124 -19.71 -7.68 -9.24
CA MET A 124 -18.43 -6.95 -9.24
C MET A 124 -17.27 -7.82 -9.74
N ARG A 125 -17.24 -9.11 -9.35
CA ARG A 125 -16.29 -10.08 -9.92
C ARG A 125 -16.42 -10.14 -11.43
N ASN A 126 -17.65 -10.19 -11.94
CA ASN A 126 -17.90 -10.14 -13.38
C ASN A 126 -17.46 -8.82 -14.00
N THR A 127 -17.71 -7.67 -13.36
CA THR A 127 -17.22 -6.36 -13.81
C THR A 127 -15.71 -6.34 -13.94
N ILE A 128 -14.96 -6.83 -12.94
CA ILE A 128 -13.50 -6.86 -12.98
C ILE A 128 -13.01 -7.77 -14.11
N VAL A 129 -13.54 -9.00 -14.18
CA VAL A 129 -13.16 -9.96 -15.23
C VAL A 129 -13.48 -9.43 -16.63
N ASN A 130 -14.67 -8.89 -16.84
CA ASN A 130 -15.11 -8.37 -18.13
C ASN A 130 -14.33 -7.12 -18.51
N THR A 131 -14.07 -6.22 -17.57
CA THR A 131 -13.29 -5.00 -17.84
C THR A 131 -11.85 -5.34 -18.20
N ILE A 132 -11.21 -6.29 -17.48
CA ILE A 132 -9.87 -6.78 -17.87
C ILE A 132 -9.92 -7.42 -19.26
N HIS A 133 -10.91 -8.29 -19.53
CA HIS A 133 -11.03 -8.92 -20.85
C HIS A 133 -11.22 -7.90 -21.99
N ILE A 134 -12.13 -6.93 -21.80
CA ILE A 134 -12.37 -5.84 -22.75
C ILE A 134 -11.08 -5.03 -22.91
N SER A 135 -10.37 -4.71 -21.84
CA SER A 135 -9.13 -3.93 -21.90
C SER A 135 -8.04 -4.64 -22.71
N ARG A 136 -8.04 -5.98 -22.73
CA ARG A 136 -7.14 -6.80 -23.58
C ARG A 136 -7.51 -6.84 -25.06
N ASN A 137 -8.63 -6.25 -25.49
CA ASN A 137 -9.03 -6.25 -26.90
C ASN A 137 -7.96 -5.54 -27.76
N PRO A 138 -7.44 -6.18 -28.83
CA PRO A 138 -6.41 -5.61 -29.69
C PRO A 138 -6.79 -4.27 -30.35
N LYS A 139 -8.09 -3.95 -30.40
CA LYS A 139 -8.59 -2.68 -30.94
C LYS A 139 -8.42 -1.50 -29.98
N ASN A 140 -8.25 -1.75 -28.67
CA ASN A 140 -8.03 -0.66 -27.72
C ASN A 140 -6.57 -0.21 -27.79
N THR A 141 -6.38 1.11 -27.70
CA THR A 141 -5.05 1.68 -27.50
C THR A 141 -4.53 1.34 -26.09
N ASN A 142 -3.20 1.32 -25.92
CA ASN A 142 -2.59 1.16 -24.61
C ASN A 142 -3.09 2.23 -23.62
N ILE A 143 -3.30 3.46 -24.09
CA ILE A 143 -3.80 4.58 -23.27
C ILE A 143 -5.19 4.28 -22.71
N GLU A 144 -6.12 3.83 -23.56
CA GLU A 144 -7.48 3.47 -23.12
C GLU A 144 -7.47 2.30 -22.14
N ARG A 145 -6.61 1.30 -22.40
CA ARG A 145 -6.44 0.14 -21.52
C ARG A 145 -5.98 0.55 -20.12
N MET A 146 -4.95 1.40 -20.06
CA MET A 146 -4.39 1.90 -18.80
C MET A 146 -5.42 2.71 -18.01
N LYS A 147 -6.14 3.64 -18.68
CA LYS A 147 -7.21 4.41 -18.04
C LYS A 147 -8.32 3.52 -17.48
N LYS A 148 -8.83 2.57 -18.27
CA LYS A 148 -9.87 1.62 -17.82
C LYS A 148 -9.43 0.80 -16.60
N LEU A 149 -8.18 0.33 -16.58
CA LEU A 149 -7.67 -0.46 -15.46
C LEU A 149 -7.43 0.39 -14.21
N GLN A 150 -6.96 1.62 -14.37
CA GLN A 150 -6.83 2.56 -13.27
C GLN A 150 -8.20 2.92 -12.66
N GLU A 151 -9.19 3.22 -13.50
CA GLU A 151 -10.57 3.47 -13.07
C GLU A 151 -11.16 2.26 -12.35
N LEU A 152 -10.98 1.06 -12.92
CA LEU A 152 -11.42 -0.19 -12.31
C LEU A 152 -10.76 -0.41 -10.95
N PHE A 153 -9.45 -0.17 -10.83
CA PHE A 153 -8.72 -0.28 -9.57
C PHE A 153 -9.28 0.67 -8.53
N LEU A 154 -9.45 1.95 -8.87
CA LEU A 154 -9.99 2.95 -7.96
C LEU A 154 -11.43 2.62 -7.53
N ASN A 155 -12.28 2.21 -8.48
CA ASN A 155 -13.65 1.82 -8.20
C ASN A 155 -13.72 0.57 -7.32
N THR A 156 -12.83 -0.40 -7.53
CA THR A 156 -12.74 -1.60 -6.70
C THR A 156 -12.32 -1.22 -5.28
N LEU A 157 -11.32 -0.34 -5.11
CA LEU A 157 -10.95 0.16 -3.79
C LEU A 157 -12.11 0.90 -3.12
N ASN A 158 -12.77 1.82 -3.82
CA ASN A 158 -13.89 2.55 -3.23
C ASN A 158 -15.08 1.63 -2.86
N TYR A 159 -15.34 0.60 -3.65
CA TYR A 159 -16.43 -0.33 -3.38
C TYR A 159 -16.13 -1.30 -2.23
N CYS A 160 -14.95 -1.90 -2.23
CA CYS A 160 -14.60 -2.97 -1.28
C CYS A 160 -14.09 -2.40 0.06
N LEU A 161 -13.48 -1.22 0.01
CA LEU A 161 -12.47 -0.81 0.97
C LEU A 161 -12.59 0.66 1.42
N ALA A 162 -13.51 1.46 0.86
CA ALA A 162 -13.61 2.88 1.19
C ALA A 162 -13.90 3.13 2.66
N GLY A 163 -14.77 2.35 3.32
CA GLY A 163 -15.13 2.58 4.72
C GLY A 163 -15.36 4.06 5.04
N ASN A 164 -14.42 4.64 5.80
CA ASN A 164 -14.45 6.02 6.27
C ASN A 164 -13.70 7.03 5.37
N HIS A 165 -13.28 6.64 4.16
CA HIS A 165 -12.41 7.42 3.27
C HIS A 165 -12.97 7.50 1.86
N GLN A 166 -12.97 8.71 1.30
CA GLN A 166 -13.09 8.87 -0.15
C GLN A 166 -11.70 8.72 -0.76
N ILE A 167 -11.54 7.77 -1.68
CA ILE A 167 -10.27 7.53 -2.35
C ILE A 167 -10.38 8.09 -3.77
N SER A 168 -9.42 8.93 -4.15
CA SER A 168 -9.26 9.40 -5.52
C SER A 168 -7.86 9.09 -6.03
N SER A 169 -7.66 9.19 -7.35
CA SER A 169 -6.34 9.04 -7.96
C SER A 169 -5.91 10.39 -8.52
N SER A 170 -4.72 10.88 -8.15
CA SER A 170 -4.21 12.17 -8.64
C SER A 170 -3.32 12.02 -9.88
N THR A 171 -2.46 11.01 -9.90
CA THR A 171 -1.48 10.78 -10.96
C THR A 171 -1.14 9.30 -11.07
N SER A 172 -0.91 8.84 -12.30
CA SER A 172 -0.38 7.51 -12.55
C SER A 172 0.49 7.48 -13.80
N LEU A 173 1.67 6.89 -13.70
CA LEU A 173 2.47 6.51 -14.86
C LEU A 173 2.39 5.00 -14.99
N LEU A 174 1.53 4.54 -15.90
CA LEU A 174 1.34 3.12 -16.20
C LEU A 174 2.01 2.77 -17.54
N ILE A 175 2.55 1.56 -17.63
CA ILE A 175 3.26 1.05 -18.79
C ILE A 175 2.85 -0.43 -18.99
N PRO A 176 2.38 -0.82 -20.20
CA PRO A 176 2.11 -2.21 -20.48
C PRO A 176 3.41 -3.00 -20.55
N HIS A 177 3.41 -4.18 -19.93
CA HIS A 177 4.48 -5.14 -20.07
C HIS A 177 4.03 -6.27 -20.98
N SER A 178 4.84 -6.57 -21.99
CA SER A 178 4.53 -7.53 -23.04
C SER A 178 5.61 -8.59 -23.13
N ALA A 179 5.21 -9.84 -23.39
CA ALA A 179 6.10 -10.90 -23.86
C ALA A 179 5.47 -11.59 -25.06
N ASN A 180 6.28 -12.04 -26.02
CA ASN A 180 5.81 -12.72 -27.23
C ASN A 180 4.68 -11.96 -27.94
N ASN A 181 4.79 -10.63 -28.04
CA ASN A 181 3.79 -9.72 -28.62
C ASN A 181 2.40 -9.75 -27.95
N GLN A 182 2.31 -10.27 -26.73
CA GLN A 182 1.10 -10.24 -25.90
C GLN A 182 1.34 -9.44 -24.63
N ILE A 183 0.43 -8.51 -24.33
CA ILE A 183 0.46 -7.77 -23.07
C ILE A 183 0.10 -8.72 -21.94
N ILE A 184 1.06 -8.94 -21.03
CA ILE A 184 0.91 -9.81 -19.87
C ILE A 184 0.18 -9.06 -18.75
N ASP A 185 0.62 -7.84 -18.46
CA ASP A 185 0.11 -7.01 -17.36
C ASP A 185 0.49 -5.53 -17.57
N ILE A 186 0.07 -4.68 -16.64
CA ILE A 186 0.41 -3.26 -16.59
C ILE A 186 1.12 -2.95 -15.28
N PHE A 187 2.25 -2.26 -15.39
CA PHE A 187 3.11 -1.86 -14.30
C PHE A 187 3.21 -0.34 -14.23
N GLY A 188 3.74 0.19 -13.15
CA GLY A 188 3.96 1.60 -12.99
C GLY A 188 3.61 2.11 -11.60
N ASN A 189 3.30 3.40 -11.50
CA ASN A 189 2.92 4.02 -10.25
C ASN A 189 1.49 4.56 -10.26
N ILE A 190 0.83 4.46 -9.12
CA ILE A 190 -0.51 5.01 -8.87
C ILE A 190 -0.45 5.78 -7.56
N THR A 191 -0.79 7.07 -7.62
CA THR A 191 -0.95 7.91 -6.45
C THR A 191 -2.41 7.89 -6.01
N LEU A 192 -2.66 7.36 -4.81
CA LEU A 192 -3.98 7.34 -4.18
C LEU A 192 -4.06 8.46 -3.14
N VAL A 193 -5.15 9.21 -3.17
CA VAL A 193 -5.43 10.31 -2.24
C VAL A 193 -6.61 9.91 -1.36
N PHE A 194 -6.38 9.89 -0.06
CA PHE A 194 -7.36 9.62 0.99
C PHE A 194 -7.88 10.93 1.55
N GLU A 195 -9.17 11.19 1.36
CA GLU A 195 -9.83 12.40 1.85
C GLU A 195 -10.79 12.10 2.99
N ARG A 196 -10.68 12.86 4.09
CA ARG A 196 -11.63 12.86 5.22
C ARG A 196 -11.61 14.21 5.92
N ASN A 197 -12.78 14.79 6.19
CA ASN A 197 -12.93 16.06 6.91
C ASN A 197 -12.00 17.18 6.35
N ASN A 198 -11.95 17.33 5.02
CA ASN A 198 -11.07 18.26 4.29
C ASN A 198 -9.56 18.05 4.45
N LYS A 199 -9.12 16.98 5.13
CA LYS A 199 -7.71 16.54 5.16
C LYS A 199 -7.46 15.53 4.05
N LYS A 200 -6.34 15.71 3.33
CA LYS A 200 -5.92 14.87 2.21
C LYS A 200 -4.56 14.25 2.48
N GLU A 201 -4.47 12.93 2.44
CA GLU A 201 -3.18 12.26 2.54
C GLU A 201 -2.98 11.37 1.33
N SER A 202 -1.76 11.37 0.80
CA SER A 202 -1.45 10.65 -0.42
C SER A 202 -0.49 9.52 -0.16
N ILE A 203 -0.71 8.39 -0.82
CA ILE A 203 0.25 7.30 -0.92
C ILE A 203 0.56 7.06 -2.39
N LYS A 204 1.75 6.58 -2.68
CA LYS A 204 2.14 6.11 -4.00
C LYS A 204 2.46 4.63 -3.94
N LEU A 205 1.74 3.87 -4.75
CA LEU A 205 2.02 2.48 -5.03
C LEU A 205 2.91 2.44 -6.27
N ILE A 206 4.02 1.73 -6.21
CA ILE A 206 4.93 1.52 -7.33
C ILE A 206 5.03 0.03 -7.56
N SER A 207 4.84 -0.39 -8.81
CA SER A 207 4.94 -1.77 -9.21
C SER A 207 5.74 -1.88 -10.50
N PHE A 208 6.73 -2.77 -10.47
CA PHE A 208 7.56 -3.21 -11.59
C PHE A 208 7.59 -4.74 -11.61
N PRO A 209 8.01 -5.37 -12.71
CA PRO A 209 8.01 -6.83 -12.81
C PRO A 209 8.73 -7.57 -11.67
N THR A 210 9.79 -6.98 -11.11
CA THR A 210 10.63 -7.60 -10.07
C THR A 210 10.57 -6.88 -8.72
N GLN A 211 9.92 -5.71 -8.64
CA GLN A 211 9.94 -4.89 -7.44
C GLN A 211 8.61 -4.18 -7.27
N SER A 212 8.16 -4.03 -6.03
CA SER A 212 7.04 -3.17 -5.69
C SER A 212 7.36 -2.38 -4.43
N SER A 213 6.80 -1.19 -4.32
CA SER A 213 7.01 -0.35 -3.14
C SER A 213 5.79 0.50 -2.82
N PHE A 214 5.72 0.87 -1.55
CA PHE A 214 4.72 1.75 -1.00
C PHE A 214 5.44 2.99 -0.46
N ILE A 215 4.97 4.17 -0.82
CA ILE A 215 5.53 5.44 -0.36
C ILE A 215 4.41 6.29 0.23
N LEU A 216 4.58 6.74 1.48
CA LEU A 216 3.74 7.77 2.07
C LEU A 216 4.18 9.15 1.55
N LEU A 217 3.30 9.83 0.81
CA LEU A 217 3.55 11.15 0.23
C LEU A 217 3.04 12.30 1.12
N SER A 218 2.86 12.06 2.43
CA SER A 218 2.29 13.06 3.34
C SER A 218 2.94 14.44 3.13
N GLU A 219 2.13 15.42 2.76
CA GLU A 219 2.49 16.84 2.76
C GLU A 219 2.41 17.44 4.17
N PHE A 220 1.88 16.69 5.15
CA PHE A 220 1.64 17.19 6.50
C PHE A 220 2.86 16.98 7.39
N LYS A 221 3.58 18.09 7.66
CA LYS A 221 4.36 18.33 8.87
C LYS A 221 3.49 18.88 10.02
N ASP A 222 2.18 18.65 10.00
CA ASP A 222 1.33 19.03 11.14
C ASP A 222 1.45 17.99 12.25
N TYR A 223 2.55 18.10 12.99
CA TYR A 223 2.61 17.65 14.37
C TYR A 223 1.37 18.18 15.11
N SER A 224 0.77 17.35 15.98
CA SER A 224 -0.25 17.87 16.90
C SER A 224 0.34 19.02 17.70
N GLU A 225 -0.51 19.95 18.17
CA GLU A 225 -0.02 21.09 18.96
C GLU A 225 0.77 20.63 20.19
N ASP A 226 0.37 19.50 20.78
CA ASP A 226 1.10 18.83 21.88
C ASP A 226 2.51 18.40 21.47
N ILE A 227 2.67 17.77 20.29
CA ILE A 227 3.98 17.37 19.78
C ILE A 227 4.80 18.60 19.37
N LYS A 228 4.19 19.64 18.79
CA LYS A 228 4.88 20.91 18.50
C LYS A 228 5.42 21.55 19.78
N ASN A 229 4.61 21.56 20.84
CA ASN A 229 5.00 22.08 22.15
C ASN A 229 6.11 21.24 22.80
N GLU A 230 6.06 19.92 22.68
CA GLU A 230 7.10 19.03 23.20
C GLU A 230 8.44 19.19 22.44
N ILE A 231 8.39 19.25 21.10
CA ILE A 231 9.56 19.53 20.26
C ILE A 231 10.15 20.91 20.59
N LYS A 232 9.29 21.92 20.78
CA LYS A 232 9.73 23.27 21.18
C LYS A 232 10.39 23.26 22.56
N GLY A 233 9.81 22.57 23.54
CA GLY A 233 10.39 22.42 24.88
C GLY A 233 11.74 21.68 24.86
N LEU A 234 11.87 20.65 24.03
CA LEU A 234 13.16 19.99 23.80
C LEU A 234 14.18 20.95 23.16
N ASN A 235 13.76 21.73 22.16
CA ASN A 235 14.65 22.68 21.51
C ASN A 235 15.13 23.76 22.49
N GLU A 236 14.25 24.33 23.31
CA GLU A 236 14.61 25.30 24.37
C GLU A 236 15.61 24.70 25.38
N LYS A 237 15.41 23.43 25.77
CA LYS A 237 16.31 22.72 26.68
C LYS A 237 17.71 22.49 26.09
N TYR A 238 17.80 22.10 24.83
CA TYR A 238 19.08 21.71 24.21
C TYR A 238 19.80 22.85 23.47
N SER A 239 19.10 23.91 23.08
CA SER A 239 19.69 25.11 22.45
C SER A 239 20.61 25.90 23.38
N SER A 240 20.41 25.82 24.70
CA SER A 240 21.28 26.43 25.71
C SER A 240 22.45 25.53 26.12
N THR A 241 22.47 24.27 25.70
CA THR A 241 23.49 23.29 26.11
C THR A 241 24.65 23.32 25.12
N ASN A 242 25.73 24.04 25.43
CA ASN A 242 26.94 24.15 24.60
C ASN A 242 27.81 22.86 24.63
N LYS A 243 27.20 21.71 24.30
CA LYS A 243 27.85 20.41 24.16
C LYS A 243 27.55 19.87 22.76
N TYR A 244 28.48 19.08 22.23
CA TYR A 244 28.38 18.47 20.90
C TYR A 244 27.05 17.75 20.66
N THR A 245 26.57 16.98 21.64
CA THR A 245 25.27 16.30 21.58
C THR A 245 24.07 17.26 21.60
N GLY A 246 24.15 18.35 22.35
CA GLY A 246 23.13 19.41 22.38
C GLY A 246 22.97 20.09 21.03
N ASN A 247 24.08 20.39 20.37
CA ASN A 247 24.08 21.00 19.03
C ASN A 247 23.51 20.06 17.96
N ILE A 248 23.81 18.76 18.02
CA ILE A 248 23.22 17.76 17.11
C ILE A 248 21.70 17.68 17.30
N ILE A 249 21.25 17.59 18.56
CA ILE A 249 19.83 17.51 18.89
C ILE A 249 19.09 18.78 18.45
N SER A 250 19.60 19.97 18.77
CA SER A 250 18.95 21.23 18.37
C SER A 250 18.92 21.40 16.85
N ASN A 251 19.99 21.04 16.13
CA ASN A 251 20.00 21.08 14.68
C ASN A 251 18.97 20.11 14.07
N TYR A 252 18.84 18.90 14.61
CA TYR A 252 17.81 17.95 14.17
C TYR A 252 16.39 18.50 14.41
N LEU A 253 16.13 19.07 15.59
CA LEU A 253 14.82 19.63 15.95
C LEU A 253 14.45 20.86 15.09
N ASN A 254 15.40 21.74 14.77
CA ASN A 254 15.18 22.89 13.89
C ASN A 254 14.80 22.45 12.47
N ASN A 255 15.50 21.46 11.91
CA ASN A 255 15.16 20.88 10.59
C ASN A 255 13.84 20.09 10.60
N THR A 256 13.31 19.76 11.78
CA THR A 256 12.04 19.03 11.95
C THR A 256 10.83 19.98 11.97
N LEU A 257 11.02 21.25 12.34
CA LEU A 257 9.97 22.27 12.49
C LEU A 257 9.78 23.21 11.27
N GLU A 258 10.81 23.39 10.43
CA GLU A 258 10.63 23.87 9.03
C GLU A 258 9.88 22.82 8.21
#